data_AF-A0A2P7QZ35-F1
#
_entry.id   AF-A0A2P7QZ35-F1
#
_cell.length_a   1.000
_cell.length_b   1.000
_cell.length_c   1.000
_cell.angle_alpha   90.00
_cell.angle_beta   90.00
_cell.angle_gamma   90.00
#
_symmetry.space_group_name_H-M   'P 1'
#
loop_
_entity.id
_entity.type
_entity.pdbx_description
1 polymer ?
#
loop_
_entity_poly.entity_id
_entity_poly.type
_entity_poly.pdbx_seq_one_letter_code
_entity_poly.pdbx_strand_id
1 'polypeptide(L)'
;MASGRGKAGRKPKAGARYKCGRLRPVREQGNDRIAALAARFQPFQGGKAGQWVRDSAIGRAWAVGLLDGHDADPSAIRDAGLGYAARYWSNYPTAAGVANYEGVDRRGRGLTGGGADPGGLAFQRLDRAIAATGRASYEAVQSLVVDTHWSPQDNPAWLDRLINARLVHAGVHADGPFPTTADFDRLKLAVEGLLATVRGERTRSTRPIARSGNLG
;
A
#
# COMPACT_ATOMS: atom_id res chain seq x y z
N MET A 1 -32.93 60.54 18.25
CA MET A 1 -31.73 60.08 17.53
C MET A 1 -31.34 58.71 18.07
N ALA A 2 -31.63 57.62 17.36
CA ALA A 2 -31.32 56.26 17.81
C ALA A 2 -29.96 55.84 17.23
N SER A 3 -28.94 55.68 18.08
CA SER A 3 -27.66 55.14 17.66
C SER A 3 -27.75 53.61 17.60
N GLY A 4 -27.60 53.06 16.40
CA GLY A 4 -27.57 51.62 16.18
C GLY A 4 -26.32 51.01 16.81
N ARG A 5 -26.52 50.15 17.82
CA ARG A 5 -25.45 49.29 18.36
C ARG A 5 -25.05 48.27 17.28
N GLY A 6 -23.94 48.51 16.61
CA GLY A 6 -23.33 47.54 15.70
C GLY A 6 -22.93 46.28 16.48
N LYS A 7 -23.54 45.13 16.13
CA LYS A 7 -23.16 43.82 16.66
C LYS A 7 -21.67 43.59 16.33
N ALA A 8 -20.86 43.35 17.36
CA ALA A 8 -19.46 42.99 17.20
C ALA A 8 -19.36 41.76 16.30
N GLY A 9 -18.66 41.90 15.17
CA GLY A 9 -18.45 40.82 14.21
C GLY A 9 -17.75 39.62 14.85
N ARG A 10 -18.08 38.43 14.37
CA ARG A 10 -17.49 37.15 14.81
C ARG A 10 -15.96 37.22 14.72
N LYS A 11 -15.27 36.92 15.82
CA LYS A 11 -13.79 36.88 15.86
C LYS A 11 -13.27 35.95 14.75
N PRO A 12 -12.27 36.38 13.96
CA PRO A 12 -11.74 35.58 12.86
C PRO A 12 -11.08 34.30 13.40
N LYS A 13 -11.28 33.17 12.69
CA LYS A 13 -10.60 31.90 12.98
C LYS A 13 -9.08 32.10 12.92
N ALA A 14 -8.35 31.50 13.88
CA ALA A 14 -6.90 31.56 13.96
C ALA A 14 -6.22 30.90 12.73
N GLY A 15 -5.07 31.44 12.30
CA GLY A 15 -4.26 30.88 11.22
C GLY A 15 -3.62 31.94 10.31
N ALA A 16 -2.51 31.58 9.66
CA ALA A 16 -1.82 32.43 8.68
C ALA A 16 -2.72 32.74 7.48
N ARG A 17 -2.67 33.96 6.94
CA ARG A 17 -3.55 34.42 5.84
C ARG A 17 -2.76 34.92 4.63
N TYR A 18 -3.35 34.86 3.45
CA TYR A 18 -2.87 35.58 2.28
C TYR A 18 -3.14 37.09 2.47
N LYS A 19 -2.47 37.94 1.68
CA LYS A 19 -2.72 39.40 1.70
C LYS A 19 -4.20 39.75 1.42
N CYS A 20 -4.93 38.88 0.72
CA CYS A 20 -6.37 39.00 0.46
C CYS A 20 -7.29 38.55 1.61
N GLY A 21 -6.76 38.23 2.79
CA GLY A 21 -7.53 37.86 3.98
C GLY A 21 -8.03 36.41 4.03
N ARG A 22 -7.87 35.63 2.95
CA ARG A 22 -8.14 34.18 2.95
C ARG A 22 -7.14 33.45 3.85
N LEU A 23 -7.62 32.48 4.65
CA LEU A 23 -6.75 31.56 5.40
C LEU A 23 -5.84 30.83 4.41
N ARG A 24 -4.54 30.81 4.70
CA ARG A 24 -3.61 29.94 3.98
C ARG A 24 -3.97 28.51 4.35
N PRO A 25 -3.98 27.58 3.38
CA PRO A 25 -4.07 26.17 3.71
C PRO A 25 -2.91 25.82 4.65
N VAL A 26 -3.24 25.33 5.83
CA VAL A 26 -2.25 24.75 6.75
C VAL A 26 -1.79 23.47 6.06
N ARG A 27 -0.53 23.43 5.60
CA ARG A 27 0.06 22.17 5.17
C ARG A 27 0.10 21.25 6.39
N GLU A 28 -0.62 20.15 6.32
CA GLU A 28 -0.54 19.11 7.34
C GLU A 28 0.90 18.60 7.41
N GLN A 29 1.49 18.56 8.60
CA GLN A 29 2.84 18.04 8.85
C GLN A 29 3.01 16.58 8.38
N GLY A 30 1.92 15.84 8.18
CA GLY A 30 1.93 14.51 7.54
C GLY A 30 2.49 14.53 6.11
N ASN A 31 2.38 15.65 5.39
CA ASN A 31 2.92 15.79 4.05
C ASN A 31 4.45 15.78 4.03
N ASP A 32 5.11 16.36 5.03
CA ASP A 32 6.59 16.44 5.06
C ASP A 32 7.21 15.07 5.32
N ARG A 33 6.62 14.25 6.21
CA ARG A 33 7.06 12.86 6.44
C ARG A 33 6.88 12.00 5.19
N ILE A 34 5.75 12.13 4.51
CA ILE A 34 5.44 11.39 3.27
C ILE A 34 6.34 11.85 2.11
N ALA A 35 6.62 13.16 2.02
CA ALA A 35 7.53 13.73 1.05
C ALA A 35 8.97 13.26 1.29
N ALA A 36 9.43 13.27 2.54
CA ALA A 36 10.75 12.74 2.93
C ALA A 36 10.87 11.25 2.61
N LEU A 37 9.82 10.46 2.90
CA LEU A 37 9.78 9.05 2.53
C LEU A 37 9.89 8.87 1.02
N ALA A 38 9.11 9.60 0.21
CA ALA A 38 9.21 9.50 -1.25
C ALA A 38 10.57 9.98 -1.77
N ALA A 39 11.15 11.02 -1.18
CA ALA A 39 12.47 11.55 -1.53
C ALA A 39 13.58 10.52 -1.32
N ARG A 40 13.52 9.76 -0.21
CA ARG A 40 14.47 8.70 0.14
C ARG A 40 14.58 7.61 -0.94
N PHE A 41 13.51 7.37 -1.71
CA PHE A 41 13.46 6.36 -2.77
C PHE A 41 13.64 6.92 -4.18
N GLN A 42 13.92 8.23 -4.34
CA GLN A 42 14.10 8.87 -5.66
C GLN A 42 15.15 8.20 -6.56
N PRO A 43 16.29 7.70 -6.04
CA PRO A 43 17.29 7.04 -6.88
C PRO A 43 16.80 5.75 -7.55
N PHE A 44 15.69 5.19 -7.10
CA PHE A 44 15.14 3.96 -7.64
C PHE A 44 14.01 4.20 -8.63
N GLN A 45 13.87 3.28 -9.60
CA GLN A 45 12.77 3.27 -10.59
C GLN A 45 12.60 4.62 -11.33
N GLY A 46 13.68 5.39 -11.50
CA GLY A 46 13.68 6.71 -12.14
C GLY A 46 12.70 7.70 -11.51
N GLY A 47 12.47 7.62 -10.19
CA GLY A 47 11.53 8.48 -9.45
C GLY A 47 10.05 8.14 -9.65
N LYS A 48 9.71 7.11 -10.44
CA LYS A 48 8.31 6.74 -10.76
C LYS A 48 7.64 5.89 -9.68
N ALA A 49 8.39 5.45 -8.67
CA ALA A 49 7.85 4.63 -7.57
C ALA A 49 7.05 5.42 -6.52
N GLY A 50 6.93 6.74 -6.68
CA GLY A 50 6.45 7.65 -5.63
C GLY A 50 5.08 7.30 -5.04
N GLN A 51 4.12 6.82 -5.84
CA GLN A 51 2.83 6.38 -5.30
C GLN A 51 2.99 5.11 -4.45
N TRP A 52 3.65 4.09 -4.99
CA TRP A 52 3.81 2.79 -4.33
C TRP A 52 4.60 2.87 -3.02
N VAL A 53 5.62 3.73 -2.98
CA VAL A 53 6.45 3.97 -1.78
C VAL A 53 5.64 4.54 -0.62
N ARG A 54 4.62 5.35 -0.92
CA ARG A 54 3.76 6.00 0.09
C ARG A 54 2.68 5.05 0.60
N ASP A 55 2.15 4.22 -0.30
CA ASP A 55 0.93 3.48 -0.05
C ASP A 55 1.16 2.11 0.61
N SER A 56 2.37 1.53 0.54
CA SER A 56 2.60 0.18 1.10
C SER A 56 4.07 -0.20 1.30
N ALA A 57 4.31 -1.13 2.24
CA ALA A 57 5.60 -1.76 2.45
C ALA A 57 6.07 -2.59 1.24
N ILE A 58 5.17 -3.37 0.62
CA ILE A 58 5.50 -4.10 -0.62
C ILE A 58 5.84 -3.18 -1.80
N GLY A 59 5.21 -2.01 -1.88
CA GLY A 59 5.57 -0.99 -2.87
C GLY A 59 6.98 -0.45 -2.67
N ARG A 60 7.43 -0.30 -1.41
CA ARG A 60 8.83 0.05 -1.10
C ARG A 60 9.78 -1.10 -1.40
N ALA A 61 9.43 -2.35 -1.10
CA ALA A 61 10.23 -3.52 -1.46
C ALA A 61 10.44 -3.61 -2.99
N TRP A 62 9.37 -3.42 -3.76
CA TRP A 62 9.43 -3.32 -5.22
C TRP A 62 10.30 -2.17 -5.70
N ALA A 63 10.15 -0.98 -5.10
CA ALA A 63 10.92 0.20 -5.50
C ALA A 63 12.43 -0.06 -5.45
N VAL A 64 12.93 -0.70 -4.39
CA VAL A 64 14.37 -0.97 -4.22
C VAL A 64 14.87 -2.27 -4.87
N GLY A 65 14.04 -2.93 -5.69
CA GLY A 65 14.43 -4.16 -6.39
C GLY A 65 14.58 -5.39 -5.49
N LEU A 66 13.88 -5.43 -4.34
CA LEU A 66 13.87 -6.63 -3.48
C LEU A 66 12.99 -7.75 -4.04
N LEU A 67 12.13 -7.46 -5.02
CA LEU A 67 11.27 -8.44 -5.67
C LEU A 67 11.85 -8.94 -7.01
N ASP A 68 13.08 -8.55 -7.35
CA ASP A 68 13.75 -8.95 -8.58
C ASP A 68 14.34 -10.37 -8.46
N GLY A 69 14.49 -11.05 -9.61
CA GLY A 69 15.14 -12.37 -9.67
C GLY A 69 14.25 -13.57 -9.30
N HIS A 70 12.95 -13.36 -9.18
CA HIS A 70 11.97 -14.41 -8.93
C HIS A 70 11.24 -14.85 -10.21
N ASP A 71 10.51 -15.98 -10.14
CA ASP A 71 9.78 -16.60 -11.26
C ASP A 71 8.48 -15.84 -11.67
N ALA A 72 8.44 -14.54 -11.44
CA ALA A 72 7.38 -13.65 -11.89
C ALA A 72 7.91 -12.21 -12.04
N ASP A 73 7.20 -11.42 -12.85
CA ASP A 73 7.47 -9.99 -12.94
C ASP A 73 7.35 -9.35 -11.53
N PRO A 74 8.33 -8.52 -11.11
CA PRO A 74 8.33 -7.85 -9.81
C PRO A 74 7.06 -7.03 -9.56
N SER A 75 6.49 -6.42 -10.61
CA SER A 75 5.25 -5.65 -10.51
C SER A 75 4.05 -6.58 -10.26
N ALA A 76 4.04 -7.78 -10.87
CA ALA A 76 3.00 -8.77 -10.60
C ALA A 76 3.03 -9.27 -9.14
N ILE A 77 4.21 -9.43 -8.55
CA ILE A 77 4.35 -9.80 -7.12
C ILE A 77 3.83 -8.66 -6.23
N ARG A 78 4.20 -7.40 -6.53
CA ARG A 78 3.68 -6.21 -5.85
C ARG A 78 2.16 -6.16 -5.92
N ASP A 79 1.60 -6.28 -7.12
CA ASP A 79 0.16 -6.14 -7.35
C ASP A 79 -0.63 -7.28 -6.70
N ALA A 80 -0.07 -8.49 -6.67
CA ALA A 80 -0.62 -9.61 -5.92
C ALA A 80 -0.69 -9.32 -4.42
N GLY A 81 0.36 -8.76 -3.82
CA GLY A 81 0.36 -8.38 -2.41
C GLY A 81 -0.64 -7.27 -2.08
N LEU A 82 -0.70 -6.23 -2.92
CA LEU A 82 -1.69 -5.15 -2.80
C LEU A 82 -3.12 -5.68 -2.94
N GLY A 83 -3.34 -6.54 -3.94
CA GLY A 83 -4.64 -7.17 -4.19
C GLY A 83 -5.09 -8.11 -3.07
N TYR A 84 -4.15 -8.80 -2.42
CA TYR A 84 -4.43 -9.62 -1.24
C TYR A 84 -4.79 -8.73 -0.03
N ALA A 85 -3.98 -7.71 0.27
CA ALA A 85 -4.22 -6.80 1.39
C ALA A 85 -5.58 -6.09 1.28
N ALA A 86 -5.92 -5.57 0.10
CA ALA A 86 -7.21 -4.91 -0.13
C ALA A 86 -8.41 -5.85 0.14
N ARG A 87 -8.27 -7.13 -0.23
CA ARG A 87 -9.30 -8.15 0.01
C ARG A 87 -9.36 -8.60 1.47
N TYR A 88 -8.22 -8.74 2.13
CA TYR A 88 -8.14 -9.05 3.55
C TYR A 88 -8.93 -8.05 4.39
N TRP A 89 -8.66 -6.75 4.21
CA TRP A 89 -9.33 -5.69 4.96
C TRP A 89 -10.79 -5.45 4.54
N SER A 90 -11.15 -5.81 3.31
CA SER A 90 -12.56 -5.84 2.88
C SER A 90 -13.34 -6.98 3.56
N ASN A 91 -12.69 -8.12 3.84
CA ASN A 91 -13.29 -9.28 4.47
C ASN A 91 -13.34 -9.18 6.00
N TYR A 92 -12.35 -8.51 6.61
CA TYR A 92 -12.27 -8.26 8.05
C TYR A 92 -12.29 -6.75 8.34
N PRO A 93 -13.39 -6.03 8.03
CA PRO A 93 -13.51 -4.65 8.44
C PRO A 93 -13.51 -4.60 9.98
N THR A 94 -12.55 -3.92 10.57
CA THR A 94 -12.50 -3.76 12.02
C THR A 94 -13.73 -2.99 12.51
N ALA A 95 -14.13 -3.23 13.76
CA ALA A 95 -15.22 -2.52 14.43
C ALA A 95 -15.01 -1.00 14.60
N ALA A 96 -13.91 -0.43 14.09
CA ALA A 96 -13.71 1.02 13.99
C ALA A 96 -14.60 1.69 12.91
N GLY A 97 -15.37 0.90 12.14
CA GLY A 97 -16.29 1.38 11.11
C GLY A 97 -17.56 2.11 11.58
N VAL A 98 -17.74 2.35 12.90
CA VAL A 98 -18.86 3.16 13.44
C VAL A 98 -18.42 4.59 13.85
N ALA A 99 -17.14 4.93 13.74
CA ALA A 99 -16.69 6.30 14.03
C ALA A 99 -16.53 7.11 12.73
N ASN A 100 -17.65 7.66 12.26
CA ASN A 100 -17.78 8.94 11.54
C ASN A 100 -16.51 9.50 10.86
N TYR A 101 -16.39 9.32 9.54
CA TYR A 101 -15.83 10.36 8.67
C TYR A 101 -16.68 10.47 7.40
N GLU A 102 -17.26 11.65 7.25
CA GLU A 102 -18.25 12.09 6.29
C GLU A 102 -17.94 11.71 4.82
N GLY A 103 -18.68 10.72 4.32
CA GLY A 103 -19.63 10.83 3.19
C GLY A 103 -19.29 11.51 1.86
N VAL A 104 -18.22 12.29 1.66
CA VAL A 104 -18.14 13.18 0.49
C VAL A 104 -16.86 13.07 -0.36
N ASP A 105 -15.77 12.44 0.09
CA ASP A 105 -14.48 12.49 -0.65
C ASP A 105 -13.97 11.15 -1.23
N ARG A 106 -14.82 10.13 -1.37
CA ARG A 106 -14.45 8.85 -2.02
C ARG A 106 -14.62 8.83 -3.54
N ARG A 107 -14.59 9.98 -4.22
CA ARG A 107 -14.44 10.03 -5.68
C ARG A 107 -12.98 10.28 -6.04
N GLY A 108 -12.13 9.30 -5.75
CA GLY A 108 -10.71 9.39 -6.08
C GLY A 108 -9.94 8.12 -5.72
N ARG A 109 -9.98 7.13 -6.62
CA ARG A 109 -9.10 5.95 -6.65
C ARG A 109 -9.19 5.02 -5.44
N GLY A 110 -10.12 4.06 -5.52
CA GLY A 110 -9.85 2.74 -4.95
C GLY A 110 -8.57 2.21 -5.58
N LEU A 111 -7.65 1.72 -4.74
CA LEU A 111 -6.52 0.90 -5.14
C LEU A 111 -7.04 -0.24 -6.03
N THR A 112 -6.96 0.00 -7.33
CA THR A 112 -7.05 -0.94 -8.46
C THR A 112 -7.90 -2.20 -8.23
N GLY A 113 -9.13 -2.17 -8.75
CA GLY A 113 -9.68 -3.30 -9.52
C GLY A 113 -10.22 -4.51 -8.75
N GLY A 114 -10.62 -4.37 -7.48
CA GLY A 114 -11.43 -5.39 -6.81
C GLY A 114 -12.91 -5.16 -7.10
N GLY A 115 -13.48 -5.85 -8.08
CA GLY A 115 -14.94 -6.01 -8.16
C GLY A 115 -15.46 -6.50 -6.81
N ALA A 116 -16.66 -6.07 -6.41
CA ALA A 116 -17.28 -6.49 -5.17
C ALA A 116 -17.13 -8.02 -5.02
N ASP A 117 -16.53 -8.47 -3.92
CA ASP A 117 -16.41 -9.89 -3.54
C ASP A 117 -17.43 -10.14 -2.43
N PRO A 118 -18.74 -10.21 -2.75
CA PRO A 118 -19.81 -10.03 -1.78
C PRO A 118 -19.93 -11.20 -0.80
N GLY A 119 -19.11 -12.25 -0.97
CA GLY A 119 -19.00 -13.40 -0.07
C GLY A 119 -17.56 -13.76 0.32
N GLY A 120 -16.57 -12.90 0.02
CA GLY A 120 -15.17 -13.15 0.36
C GLY A 120 -14.56 -14.39 -0.32
N LEU A 121 -15.17 -14.91 -1.39
CA LEU A 121 -14.74 -16.16 -2.03
C LEU A 121 -13.42 -15.99 -2.76
N ALA A 122 -13.19 -14.82 -3.37
CA ALA A 122 -11.92 -14.52 -4.00
C ALA A 122 -10.83 -14.37 -2.92
N PHE A 123 -11.13 -13.69 -1.82
CA PHE A 123 -10.24 -13.59 -0.67
C PHE A 123 -9.88 -14.98 -0.11
N GLN A 124 -10.86 -15.80 0.27
CA GLN A 124 -10.64 -17.12 0.87
C GLN A 124 -9.80 -18.05 -0.03
N ARG A 125 -9.87 -17.88 -1.35
CA ARG A 125 -9.06 -18.66 -2.28
C ARG A 125 -7.61 -18.22 -2.28
N LEU A 126 -7.36 -16.91 -2.26
CA LEU A 126 -6.01 -16.36 -2.15
C LEU A 126 -5.40 -16.73 -0.79
N ASP A 127 -6.19 -16.58 0.26
CA ASP A 127 -5.81 -16.89 1.63
C ASP A 127 -5.42 -18.37 1.79
N ARG A 128 -6.24 -19.28 1.25
CA ARG A 128 -5.90 -20.72 1.19
C ARG A 128 -4.66 -21.02 0.36
N ALA A 129 -4.46 -20.33 -0.76
CA ALA A 129 -3.28 -20.53 -1.60
C ALA A 129 -1.99 -20.12 -0.87
N ILE A 130 -2.01 -18.99 -0.15
CA ILE A 130 -0.87 -18.55 0.68
C ILE A 130 -0.69 -19.52 1.84
N ALA A 131 -1.75 -19.89 2.56
CA ALA A 131 -1.66 -20.81 3.70
C ALA A 131 -1.09 -22.19 3.31
N ALA A 132 -1.39 -22.68 2.09
CA ALA A 132 -0.86 -23.93 1.56
C ALA A 132 0.66 -23.93 1.33
N THR A 133 1.30 -22.75 1.22
CA THR A 133 2.77 -22.63 1.18
C THR A 133 3.44 -22.83 2.54
N GLY A 134 2.65 -22.90 3.61
CA GLY A 134 3.11 -23.13 4.97
C GLY A 134 2.95 -21.91 5.87
N ARG A 135 2.95 -22.17 7.18
CA ARG A 135 2.69 -21.16 8.22
C ARG A 135 3.71 -20.01 8.18
N ALA A 136 4.99 -20.32 7.98
CA ALA A 136 6.05 -19.30 7.96
C ALA A 136 5.89 -18.32 6.78
N SER A 137 5.52 -18.82 5.60
CA SER A 137 5.21 -18.01 4.42
C SER A 137 3.96 -17.16 4.63
N TYR A 138 2.90 -17.74 5.21
CA TYR A 138 1.70 -16.99 5.56
C TYR A 138 2.00 -15.82 6.52
N GLU A 139 2.72 -16.07 7.61
CA GLU A 139 3.11 -15.02 8.56
C GLU A 139 4.05 -13.96 7.94
N ALA A 140 4.90 -14.35 6.99
CA ALA A 140 5.76 -13.44 6.26
C ALA A 140 4.95 -12.52 5.32
N VAL A 141 3.95 -13.07 4.62
CA VAL A 141 3.02 -12.29 3.79
C VAL A 141 2.21 -11.32 4.65
N GLN A 142 1.62 -11.78 5.76
CA GLN A 142 0.85 -10.94 6.67
C GLN A 142 1.67 -9.74 7.16
N SER A 143 2.89 -10.00 7.62
CA SER A 143 3.83 -8.95 8.06
C SER A 143 4.20 -7.96 6.95
N LEU A 144 4.32 -8.43 5.69
CA LEU A 144 4.70 -7.59 4.56
C LEU A 144 3.55 -6.72 4.03
N VAL A 145 2.31 -7.23 4.00
CA VAL A 145 1.22 -6.56 3.26
C VAL A 145 -0.02 -6.24 4.08
N VAL A 146 -0.21 -6.85 5.23
CA VAL A 146 -1.43 -6.70 6.05
C VAL A 146 -1.18 -5.84 7.29
N ASP A 147 -0.14 -6.16 8.07
CA ASP A 147 0.07 -5.59 9.40
C ASP A 147 0.26 -4.06 9.41
N THR A 148 0.79 -3.50 8.32
CA THR A 148 1.07 -2.06 8.19
C THR A 148 -0.11 -1.26 7.63
N HIS A 149 -1.33 -1.82 7.55
CA HIS A 149 -2.47 -1.14 6.91
C HIS A 149 -2.82 0.23 7.51
N TRP A 150 -2.81 0.33 8.84
CA TRP A 150 -3.11 1.59 9.56
C TRP A 150 -1.93 2.57 9.59
N SER A 151 -0.74 2.08 9.27
CA SER A 151 0.49 2.85 9.19
C SER A 151 1.24 2.53 7.89
N PRO A 152 0.67 2.87 6.72
CA PRO A 152 1.22 2.45 5.42
C PRO A 152 2.64 2.99 5.17
N GLN A 153 3.03 4.06 5.86
CA GLN A 153 4.38 4.62 5.85
C GLN A 153 5.44 3.79 6.60
N ASP A 154 5.01 2.87 7.48
CA ASP A 154 5.90 2.05 8.30
C ASP A 154 6.19 0.71 7.62
N ASN A 155 7.35 0.12 7.90
CA ASN A 155 7.73 -1.22 7.45
C ASN A 155 7.81 -2.17 8.65
N PRO A 156 7.66 -3.48 8.44
CA PRO A 156 8.16 -4.43 9.41
C PRO A 156 9.69 -4.30 9.51
N ALA A 157 10.23 -4.45 10.73
CA ALA A 157 11.64 -4.17 11.01
C ALA A 157 12.63 -4.99 10.15
N TRP A 158 12.26 -6.21 9.77
CA TRP A 158 13.06 -7.05 8.87
C TRP A 158 13.17 -6.45 7.45
N LEU A 159 12.10 -5.83 6.96
CA LEU A 159 12.08 -5.18 5.66
C LEU A 159 12.87 -3.87 5.69
N ASP A 160 12.78 -3.10 6.77
CA ASP A 160 13.59 -1.87 6.93
C ASP A 160 15.09 -2.15 6.80
N ARG A 161 15.58 -3.23 7.42
CA ARG A 161 17.00 -3.63 7.29
C ARG A 161 17.40 -3.94 5.85
N LEU A 162 16.54 -4.66 5.12
CA LEU A 162 16.79 -4.98 3.71
C LEU A 162 16.77 -3.72 2.82
N ILE A 163 15.81 -2.83 3.05
CA ILE A 163 15.69 -1.55 2.34
C ILE A 163 16.90 -0.66 2.63
N ASN A 164 17.33 -0.58 3.89
CA ASN A 164 18.53 0.17 4.29
C ASN A 164 19.76 -0.30 3.53
N ALA A 165 19.99 -1.61 3.42
CA ALA A 165 21.10 -2.15 2.66
C ALA A 165 21.06 -1.74 1.18
N ARG A 166 19.87 -1.77 0.55
CA ARG A 166 19.69 -1.31 -0.84
C ARG A 166 19.94 0.18 -1.01
N LEU A 167 19.50 0.99 -0.06
CA LEU A 167 19.73 2.44 -0.05
C LEU A 167 21.22 2.77 0.07
N VAL A 168 21.92 2.14 1.01
CA VAL A 168 23.37 2.33 1.20
C VAL A 168 24.13 1.93 -0.06
N HIS A 169 23.76 0.79 -0.67
CA HIS A 169 24.35 0.37 -1.95
C HIS A 169 24.11 1.38 -3.08
N ALA A 170 22.99 2.09 -3.08
CA ALA A 170 22.67 3.16 -4.02
C ALA A 170 23.28 4.54 -3.64
N GLY A 171 24.11 4.61 -2.60
CA GLY A 171 24.73 5.85 -2.13
C GLY A 171 23.81 6.76 -1.32
N VAL A 172 22.64 6.26 -0.90
CA VAL A 172 21.71 6.99 -0.03
C VAL A 172 22.02 6.66 1.43
N HIS A 173 22.20 7.70 2.25
CA HIS A 173 22.36 7.51 3.69
C HIS A 173 21.09 6.87 4.29
N ALA A 174 21.29 5.79 5.05
CA ALA A 174 20.23 5.12 5.77
C ALA A 174 20.74 4.73 7.16
N ASP A 175 19.98 5.12 8.18
CA ASP A 175 20.25 4.74 9.57
C ASP A 175 19.64 3.37 9.88
N GLY A 176 20.34 2.59 10.69
CA GLY A 176 19.82 1.35 11.27
C GLY A 176 20.66 0.11 10.96
N PRO A 177 20.25 -1.04 11.51
CA PRO A 177 21.01 -2.27 11.39
C PRO A 177 21.04 -2.81 9.96
N PHE A 178 22.13 -3.51 9.63
CA PHE A 178 22.26 -4.28 8.40
C PHE A 178 21.38 -5.54 8.45
N PRO A 179 20.96 -6.06 7.29
CA PRO A 179 20.13 -7.25 7.21
C PRO A 179 20.89 -8.49 7.67
N THR A 180 20.14 -9.40 8.28
CA THR A 180 20.57 -10.73 8.73
C THR A 180 20.07 -11.79 7.74
N THR A 181 20.60 -13.01 7.81
CA THR A 181 20.11 -14.15 7.02
C THR A 181 18.61 -14.36 7.20
N ALA A 182 18.10 -14.22 8.43
CA ALA A 182 16.69 -14.37 8.74
C ALA A 182 15.80 -13.35 8.02
N ASP A 183 16.31 -12.15 7.71
CA ASP A 183 15.56 -11.14 6.96
C ASP A 183 15.38 -11.57 5.49
N PHE A 184 16.44 -12.11 4.89
CA PHE A 184 16.39 -12.67 3.53
C PHE A 184 15.49 -13.91 3.46
N ASP A 185 15.55 -14.78 4.46
CA ASP A 185 14.66 -15.94 4.56
C ASP A 185 13.19 -15.50 4.68
N ARG A 186 12.91 -14.47 5.49
CA ARG A 186 11.57 -13.89 5.63
C ARG A 186 11.08 -13.29 4.31
N LEU A 187 11.93 -12.57 3.58
CA LEU A 187 11.59 -12.05 2.25
C LEU A 187 11.27 -13.19 1.28
N LYS A 188 12.10 -14.24 1.24
CA LYS A 188 11.89 -15.41 0.38
C LYS A 188 10.55 -16.08 0.67
N LEU A 189 10.22 -16.30 1.94
CA LEU A 189 8.95 -16.87 2.39
C LEU A 189 7.75 -15.99 2.00
N ALA A 190 7.87 -14.67 2.15
CA ALA A 190 6.82 -13.74 1.71
C ALA A 190 6.60 -13.80 0.20
N VAL A 191 7.68 -13.79 -0.58
CA VAL A 191 7.61 -13.89 -2.05
C VAL A 191 7.04 -15.23 -2.49
N GLU A 192 7.41 -16.34 -1.85
CA GLU A 192 6.86 -17.67 -2.14
C GLU A 192 5.34 -17.71 -1.95
N GLY A 193 4.84 -17.16 -0.83
CA GLY A 193 3.40 -17.03 -0.58
C GLY A 193 2.68 -16.21 -1.66
N LEU A 194 3.27 -15.09 -2.08
CA LEU A 194 2.69 -14.24 -3.15
C LEU A 194 2.79 -14.89 -4.53
N LEU A 195 3.82 -15.68 -4.83
CA LEU A 195 3.91 -16.40 -6.09
C LEU A 195 2.80 -17.45 -6.23
N ALA A 196 2.33 -18.03 -5.13
CA ALA A 196 1.20 -18.95 -5.15
C ALA A 196 -0.09 -18.28 -5.66
N THR A 197 -0.28 -16.99 -5.37
CA THR A 197 -1.45 -16.23 -5.87
C THR A 197 -1.27 -15.85 -7.34
N VAL A 198 -0.10 -15.36 -7.74
CA VAL A 198 0.23 -15.01 -9.13
C VAL A 198 0.06 -16.21 -10.07
N ARG A 199 0.55 -17.39 -9.67
CA ARG A 199 0.42 -18.63 -10.45
C ARG A 199 -1.04 -19.07 -10.57
N GLY A 200 -1.82 -18.96 -9.49
CA GLY A 200 -3.25 -19.28 -9.49
C GLY A 200 -4.12 -18.35 -10.36
N GLU A 201 -3.63 -17.14 -10.69
CA GLU A 201 -4.26 -16.21 -11.62
C GLU A 201 -3.91 -16.53 -13.09
N ARG A 202 -2.65 -16.87 -13.39
CA ARG A 202 -2.21 -17.21 -14.77
C ARG A 202 -2.95 -18.41 -15.35
N THR A 203 -3.19 -19.46 -14.55
CA THR A 203 -3.93 -20.67 -14.99
C THR A 203 -5.38 -20.37 -15.41
N ARG A 204 -5.96 -19.23 -15.01
CA ARG A 204 -7.31 -18.82 -15.41
C ARG A 204 -7.34 -18.00 -16.71
N SER A 205 -6.29 -17.24 -17.01
CA SER A 205 -6.22 -16.39 -18.20
C SER A 205 -6.07 -17.21 -19.50
N THR A 206 -5.49 -18.41 -19.41
CA THR A 206 -5.23 -19.30 -20.55
C THR A 206 -6.35 -20.28 -20.89
N ARG A 207 -7.56 -20.16 -20.33
CA ARG A 207 -8.68 -20.98 -20.82
C ARG A 207 -9.03 -20.55 -22.25
N PRO A 208 -8.89 -21.41 -23.27
CA PRO A 208 -9.31 -21.07 -24.61
C PRO A 208 -10.82 -20.87 -24.60
N ILE A 209 -11.28 -19.76 -25.19
CA ILE A 209 -12.67 -19.59 -25.55
C ILE A 209 -12.98 -20.71 -26.54
N ALA A 210 -13.70 -21.73 -26.08
CA ALA A 210 -14.23 -22.76 -26.94
C ALA A 210 -15.14 -22.06 -27.96
N ARG A 211 -14.66 -21.91 -29.20
CA ARG A 211 -15.51 -21.55 -30.32
C ARG A 211 -16.49 -22.71 -30.49
N SER A 212 -17.72 -22.50 -30.03
CA SER A 212 -18.87 -23.30 -30.43
C SER A 212 -19.05 -23.12 -31.94
N GLY A 213 -18.43 -24.03 -32.70
CA GLY A 213 -18.70 -24.21 -34.12
C GLY A 213 -20.10 -24.78 -34.26
N ASN A 214 -21.04 -23.91 -34.65
CA ASN A 214 -22.37 -24.30 -35.09
C ASN A 214 -22.21 -24.94 -36.48
N LEU A 215 -22.37 -26.26 -36.57
CA LEU A 215 -22.64 -26.96 -37.82
C LEU A 215 -24.16 -27.11 -37.91
N GLY A 216 -24.76 -26.27 -38.75
CA GLY A 216 -26.14 -26.33 -39.21
C GLY A 216 -26.20 -25.78 -40.62
#